data_AF-A0A924Z098-F1
#
_entry.id   AF-A0A924Z098-F1
#
_cell.length_a   1.000
_cell.length_b   1.000
_cell.length_c   1.000
_cell.angle_alpha   90.00
_cell.angle_beta   90.00
_cell.angle_gamma   90.00
#
_symmetry.space_group_name_H-M   'P 1'
#
loop_
_entity.id
_entity.type
_entity.pdbx_description
1 polymer ?
#
loop_
_entity_poly.entity_id
_entity_poly.type
_entity_poly.pdbx_seq_one_letter_code
_entity_poly.pdbx_strand_id
1 'polypeptide(L)'
;MNHFRQLAAVSISLIAVAVAEAGTPRLSRIVPAGGQRGTTIEVMLQGRYLEKPEEVLVYEPGITVESVELVEGNVEFRGYRGRVESGAGVRVKLKIADDCPLGVHGMRLRTAAGISEYQRFNVGPFATVEEDERSPRDGRNDKRESAQTVPANSTVLGRMIEPTDVDTFRVEAKQGQRLSAEIEAVRLGVDQGIPDLHLSVLDADGKRLIAADDSALFLQDPVVSLVAPKDGMYFVEVRHATYSANGDVYRLHVGTFARPTGLYPAGGPAGKELSVRVLGDPKGEWTQPVTLPTAETSRDFRFVAVDAESNVPAPTPNTLRVSPFENVLEAEPNDSVEAVASQSATSLPIAFNGIIEKSGDVDCF
;
A
#
# COMPACT_ATOMS: atom_id res chain seq x y z
N MET A 1 47.33 72.97 -18.50
CA MET A 1 46.44 72.19 -19.38
C MET A 1 47.08 70.81 -19.51
N ASN A 2 46.75 69.88 -18.59
CA ASN A 2 45.68 68.87 -18.72
C ASN A 2 45.87 68.00 -19.98
N HIS A 3 45.79 66.68 -19.99
CA HIS A 3 45.81 65.56 -19.03
C HIS A 3 45.62 64.32 -19.93
N PHE A 4 46.28 63.19 -19.63
CA PHE A 4 45.77 61.80 -19.85
C PHE A 4 45.54 61.30 -21.30
N ARG A 5 45.56 60.01 -21.64
CA ARG A 5 45.97 58.72 -21.05
C ARG A 5 45.97 57.69 -22.19
N GLN A 6 46.77 56.64 -22.03
CA GLN A 6 46.79 55.40 -22.84
C GLN A 6 45.44 54.68 -22.88
N LEU A 7 45.20 53.85 -23.89
CA LEU A 7 44.39 52.63 -23.77
C LEU A 7 44.73 51.62 -24.87
N ALA A 8 45.37 50.53 -24.46
CA ALA A 8 45.46 49.28 -25.20
C ALA A 8 44.14 48.52 -25.03
N ALA A 9 43.52 48.07 -26.12
CA ALA A 9 42.34 47.25 -26.09
C ALA A 9 42.74 45.77 -25.97
N VAL A 10 42.52 45.17 -24.80
CA VAL A 10 42.58 43.72 -24.59
C VAL A 10 41.16 43.19 -24.69
N SER A 11 40.87 42.40 -25.72
CA SER A 11 39.60 41.69 -25.87
C SER A 11 39.59 40.47 -24.94
N ILE A 12 38.80 40.55 -23.85
CA ILE A 12 38.53 39.41 -22.97
C ILE A 12 37.30 38.68 -23.51
N SER A 13 37.51 37.49 -24.07
CA SER A 13 36.42 36.54 -24.38
C SER A 13 36.00 35.85 -23.10
N LEU A 14 34.85 36.24 -22.53
CA LEU A 14 34.20 35.47 -21.46
C LEU A 14 33.67 34.16 -22.05
N ILE A 15 34.32 33.04 -21.73
CA ILE A 15 33.73 31.71 -21.87
C ILE A 15 32.77 31.55 -20.70
N ALA A 16 31.47 31.72 -20.96
CA ALA A 16 30.43 31.33 -20.02
C ALA A 16 30.38 29.80 -20.00
N VAL A 17 31.12 29.19 -19.06
CA VAL A 17 30.89 27.79 -18.70
C VAL A 17 29.55 27.75 -17.98
N ALA A 18 28.50 27.38 -18.71
CA ALA A 18 27.26 26.95 -18.06
C ALA A 18 27.60 25.67 -17.28
N VAL A 19 27.85 25.82 -15.98
CA VAL A 19 27.87 24.68 -15.08
C VAL A 19 26.43 24.18 -15.05
N ALA A 20 26.14 23.14 -15.82
CA ALA A 20 24.90 22.40 -15.65
C ALA A 20 24.95 21.80 -14.24
N GLU A 21 24.21 22.38 -13.30
CA GLU A 21 23.93 21.72 -12.03
C GLU A 21 23.10 20.48 -12.35
N ALA A 22 23.78 19.34 -12.52
CA ALA A 22 23.13 18.06 -12.46
C ALA A 22 22.64 17.86 -11.02
N GLY A 23 21.37 18.15 -10.78
CA GLY A 23 20.74 17.90 -9.49
C GLY A 23 20.78 16.42 -9.16
N THR A 24 20.84 16.09 -7.87
CA THR A 24 20.62 14.70 -7.42
C THR A 24 19.22 14.26 -7.85
N PRO A 25 19.04 13.07 -8.45
CA PRO A 25 17.73 12.61 -8.90
C PRO A 25 16.74 12.60 -7.73
N ARG A 26 15.58 13.22 -7.94
CA ARG A 26 14.49 13.30 -6.97
C ARG A 26 13.31 12.52 -7.48
N LEU A 27 13.04 11.34 -6.93
CA LEU A 27 11.87 10.54 -7.30
C LEU A 27 10.73 10.82 -6.34
N SER A 28 9.64 11.38 -6.85
CA SER A 28 8.51 11.82 -6.04
C SER A 28 7.39 10.79 -5.97
N ARG A 29 7.15 10.00 -7.02
CA ARG A 29 6.09 8.97 -7.03
C ARG A 29 6.24 7.96 -8.16
N ILE A 30 5.55 6.84 -8.00
CA ILE A 30 5.35 5.79 -9.00
C ILE A 30 3.87 5.77 -9.36
N VAL A 31 3.54 5.81 -10.65
CA VAL A 31 2.15 5.85 -11.12
C VAL A 31 1.91 4.72 -12.14
N PRO A 32 1.00 3.77 -11.87
CA PRO A 32 0.30 3.56 -10.60
C PRO A 32 1.25 3.12 -9.48
N ALA A 33 0.85 3.35 -8.23
CA ALA A 33 1.63 2.99 -7.04
C ALA A 33 1.58 1.48 -6.69
N GLY A 34 1.10 0.64 -7.60
CA GLY A 34 1.00 -0.79 -7.40
C GLY A 34 0.46 -1.53 -8.62
N GLY A 35 0.49 -2.86 -8.57
CA GLY A 35 0.08 -3.73 -9.67
C GLY A 35 -0.36 -5.11 -9.21
N GLN A 36 -0.95 -5.87 -10.13
CA GLN A 36 -1.42 -7.23 -9.88
C GLN A 36 -0.27 -8.24 -10.03
N ARG A 37 -0.16 -9.18 -9.09
CA ARG A 37 0.75 -10.32 -9.19
C ARG A 37 0.50 -11.15 -10.46
N GLY A 38 1.57 -11.66 -11.07
CA GLY A 38 1.48 -12.47 -12.30
C GLY A 38 1.22 -11.65 -13.57
N THR A 39 1.31 -10.32 -13.50
CA THR A 39 1.07 -9.44 -14.65
C THR A 39 2.31 -8.67 -15.07
N THR A 40 2.28 -8.12 -16.28
CA THR A 40 3.25 -7.10 -16.71
C THR A 40 2.53 -5.76 -16.74
N ILE A 41 3.14 -4.75 -16.14
CA ILE A 41 2.56 -3.42 -15.99
C ILE A 41 3.56 -2.36 -16.42
N GLU A 42 3.08 -1.31 -17.07
CA GLU A 42 3.86 -0.08 -17.26
C GLU A 42 3.58 0.88 -16.12
N VAL A 43 4.65 1.43 -15.54
CA VAL A 43 4.60 2.49 -14.53
C VAL A 43 5.35 3.72 -15.02
N MET A 44 4.93 4.88 -14.53
CA MET A 44 5.62 6.15 -14.70
C MET A 44 6.29 6.53 -13.39
N LEU A 45 7.62 6.60 -13.39
CA LEU A 45 8.40 7.23 -12.34
C LEU A 45 8.40 8.73 -12.59
N GLN A 46 7.92 9.51 -11.62
CA GLN A 46 7.79 10.97 -11.76
C GLN A 46 8.62 11.69 -10.71
N GLY A 47 9.29 12.78 -11.12
CA GLY A 47 10.24 13.46 -10.26
C GLY A 47 10.93 14.64 -10.91
N ARG A 48 12.16 14.92 -10.48
CA ARG A 48 13.05 15.96 -11.04
C ARG A 48 14.47 15.42 -11.16
N TYR A 49 15.22 15.94 -12.12
CA TYR A 49 16.62 15.55 -12.38
C TYR A 49 16.78 14.05 -12.69
N LEU A 50 15.83 13.48 -13.44
CA LEU A 50 15.78 12.07 -13.80
C LEU A 50 16.46 11.77 -15.16
N GLU A 51 17.25 12.70 -15.69
CA GLU A 51 17.95 12.53 -16.96
C GLU A 51 18.93 11.36 -16.90
N LYS A 52 19.11 10.68 -18.04
CA LYS A 52 19.99 9.51 -18.19
C LYS A 52 19.68 8.43 -17.13
N PRO A 53 18.44 7.91 -17.10
CA PRO A 53 18.11 6.79 -16.22
C PRO A 53 18.89 5.54 -16.67
N GLU A 54 19.46 4.82 -15.72
CA GLU A 54 20.30 3.65 -16.00
C GLU A 54 19.65 2.36 -15.49
N GLU A 55 18.99 2.41 -14.32
CA GLU A 55 18.49 1.22 -13.65
C GLU A 55 17.41 1.55 -12.62
N VAL A 56 16.43 0.67 -12.47
CA VAL A 56 15.50 0.69 -11.34
C VAL A 56 15.91 -0.40 -10.36
N LEU A 57 16.32 0.01 -9.18
CA LEU A 57 16.67 -0.88 -8.07
C LEU A 57 15.38 -1.34 -7.40
N VAL A 58 15.14 -2.65 -7.33
CA VAL A 58 14.04 -3.25 -6.58
C VAL A 58 14.60 -4.07 -5.43
N TYR A 59 14.12 -3.81 -4.21
CA TYR A 59 14.70 -4.39 -2.99
C TYR A 59 14.13 -5.75 -2.61
N GLU A 60 12.89 -6.02 -3.01
CA GLU A 60 12.18 -7.27 -2.77
C GLU A 60 12.17 -8.15 -4.04
N PRO A 61 12.15 -9.48 -3.89
CA PRO A 61 12.12 -10.39 -5.03
C PRO A 61 10.78 -10.35 -5.77
N GLY A 62 10.73 -10.94 -6.97
CA GLY A 62 9.48 -11.18 -7.71
C GLY A 62 9.11 -10.10 -8.74
N ILE A 63 9.86 -8.99 -8.82
CA ILE A 63 9.70 -7.99 -9.87
C ILE A 63 10.95 -7.96 -10.74
N THR A 64 10.76 -8.04 -12.06
CA THR A 64 11.80 -7.85 -13.07
C THR A 64 11.53 -6.56 -13.85
N VAL A 65 12.55 -5.74 -14.03
CA VAL A 65 12.49 -4.51 -14.84
C VAL A 65 12.83 -4.88 -16.29
N GLU A 66 11.86 -4.73 -17.20
CA GLU A 66 12.02 -5.07 -18.62
C GLU A 66 12.51 -3.90 -19.47
N SER A 67 12.12 -2.67 -19.13
CA SER A 67 12.58 -1.45 -19.81
C SER A 67 12.59 -0.25 -18.89
N VAL A 68 13.45 0.72 -19.20
CA VAL A 68 13.59 2.02 -18.52
C VAL A 68 13.80 3.08 -19.59
N GLU A 69 12.85 3.99 -19.74
CA GLU A 69 12.81 4.96 -20.84
C GLU A 69 12.52 6.37 -20.31
N LEU A 70 13.44 7.31 -20.52
CA LEU A 70 13.15 8.72 -20.28
C LEU A 70 12.06 9.19 -21.26
N VAL A 71 11.03 9.86 -20.75
CA VAL A 71 9.92 10.40 -21.55
C VAL A 71 9.72 11.88 -21.28
N GLU A 72 9.47 12.66 -22.32
CA GLU A 72 9.36 14.12 -22.25
C GLU A 72 8.34 14.64 -23.27
N GLY A 73 7.82 15.85 -23.05
CA GLY A 73 6.86 16.49 -23.95
C GLY A 73 5.45 15.94 -23.77
N ASN A 74 4.69 15.83 -24.87
CA ASN A 74 3.33 15.32 -24.80
C ASN A 74 3.35 13.80 -24.75
N VAL A 75 3.00 13.24 -23.59
CA VAL A 75 3.01 11.80 -23.33
C VAL A 75 1.58 11.32 -23.08
N GLU A 76 1.23 10.23 -23.75
CA GLU A 76 0.05 9.44 -23.40
C GLU A 76 0.48 8.27 -22.50
N PHE A 77 -0.21 8.10 -21.38
CA PHE A 77 0.07 7.03 -20.42
C PHE A 77 -1.24 6.59 -19.77
N ARG A 78 -1.58 5.29 -19.90
CA ARG A 78 -2.80 4.69 -19.34
C ARG A 78 -4.09 5.44 -19.71
N GLY A 79 -4.16 5.95 -20.94
CA GLY A 79 -5.30 6.73 -21.44
C GLY A 79 -5.33 8.20 -21.02
N TYR A 80 -4.37 8.66 -20.22
CA TYR A 80 -4.21 10.07 -19.86
C TYR A 80 -3.15 10.73 -20.74
N ARG A 81 -3.49 11.88 -21.31
CA ARG A 81 -2.54 12.73 -22.06
C ARG A 81 -2.11 13.88 -21.18
N GLY A 82 -0.80 14.05 -21.03
CA GLY A 82 -0.21 15.11 -20.24
C GLY A 82 1.13 15.57 -20.80
N ARG A 83 1.57 16.74 -20.34
CA ARG A 83 2.92 17.22 -20.62
C ARG A 83 3.87 16.76 -19.53
N VAL A 84 4.96 16.11 -19.90
CA VAL A 84 6.06 15.73 -19.02
C VAL A 84 7.23 16.68 -19.28
N GLU A 85 7.72 17.34 -18.24
CA GLU A 85 8.89 18.22 -18.33
C GLU A 85 10.17 17.42 -18.58
N SER A 86 11.19 18.08 -19.13
CA SER A 86 12.48 17.43 -19.35
C SER A 86 13.08 16.96 -18.03
N GLY A 87 13.60 15.73 -18.00
CA GLY A 87 14.13 15.13 -16.78
C GLY A 87 13.10 14.85 -15.68
N ALA A 88 11.79 14.83 -15.98
CA ALA A 88 10.75 14.66 -14.97
C ALA A 88 9.97 13.34 -15.03
N GLY A 89 10.13 12.54 -16.09
CA GLY A 89 9.39 11.29 -16.27
C GLY A 89 10.23 10.16 -16.86
N VAL A 90 10.13 8.99 -16.25
CA VAL A 90 10.74 7.75 -16.75
C VAL A 90 9.66 6.67 -16.81
N ARG A 91 9.37 6.16 -18.01
CA ARG A 91 8.47 5.02 -18.21
C ARG A 91 9.25 3.74 -17.96
N VAL A 92 8.66 2.85 -17.16
CA VAL A 92 9.28 1.58 -16.77
C VAL A 92 8.29 0.46 -16.98
N LYS A 93 8.72 -0.62 -17.64
CA LYS A 93 7.92 -1.84 -17.77
C LYS A 93 8.37 -2.86 -16.74
N LEU A 94 7.45 -3.28 -15.89
CA LEU A 94 7.69 -4.21 -14.79
C LEU A 94 6.96 -5.52 -15.06
N LYS A 95 7.68 -6.64 -15.00
CA LYS A 95 7.09 -7.98 -14.95
C LYS A 95 7.03 -8.43 -13.50
N ILE A 96 5.81 -8.67 -13.01
CA ILE A 96 5.53 -9.15 -11.66
C ILE A 96 5.29 -10.66 -11.75
N ALA A 97 6.14 -11.45 -11.11
CA ALA A 97 6.07 -12.92 -11.15
C ALA A 97 4.80 -13.45 -10.48
N ASP A 98 4.37 -14.67 -10.85
CA ASP A 98 3.18 -15.33 -10.29
C ASP A 98 3.32 -15.62 -8.78
N ASP A 99 4.55 -15.83 -8.33
CA ASP A 99 4.95 -16.09 -6.95
C ASP A 99 5.48 -14.84 -6.23
N CYS A 100 5.39 -13.66 -6.86
CA CYS A 100 5.81 -12.41 -6.23
C CYS A 100 5.13 -12.26 -4.85
N PRO A 101 5.89 -11.97 -3.77
CA PRO A 101 5.28 -11.69 -2.47
C PRO A 101 4.23 -10.57 -2.60
N LEU A 102 3.16 -10.63 -1.81
CA LEU A 102 2.20 -9.53 -1.75
C LEU A 102 2.71 -8.43 -0.81
N GLY A 103 2.23 -7.21 -1.02
CA GLY A 103 2.56 -6.02 -0.23
C GLY A 103 3.66 -5.16 -0.87
N VAL A 104 4.35 -4.39 -0.02
CA VAL A 104 5.26 -3.31 -0.44
C VAL A 104 6.53 -3.87 -1.10
N HIS A 105 6.88 -3.30 -2.26
CA HIS A 105 8.17 -3.46 -2.92
C HIS A 105 8.82 -2.09 -3.05
N GLY A 106 9.99 -1.95 -2.46
CA GLY A 106 10.80 -0.76 -2.52
C GLY A 106 11.46 -0.58 -3.86
N MET A 107 11.42 0.64 -4.36
CA MET A 107 12.05 1.01 -5.62
C MET A 107 12.87 2.30 -5.49
N ARG A 108 14.00 2.34 -6.18
CA ARG A 108 14.80 3.55 -6.42
C ARG A 108 15.22 3.62 -7.87
N LEU A 109 15.30 4.83 -8.43
CA LEU A 109 15.88 5.05 -9.74
C LEU A 109 17.36 5.44 -9.58
N ARG A 110 18.23 4.72 -10.29
CA ARG A 110 19.62 5.10 -10.50
C ARG A 110 19.74 5.81 -11.84
N THR A 111 20.30 7.01 -11.82
CA THR A 111 20.68 7.78 -13.02
C THR A 111 22.20 7.95 -13.05
N ALA A 112 22.72 8.50 -14.15
CA ALA A 112 24.13 8.87 -14.23
C ALA A 112 24.57 9.89 -13.15
N ALA A 113 23.64 10.62 -12.54
CA ALA A 113 23.90 11.64 -11.53
C ALA A 113 23.77 11.13 -10.07
N GLY A 114 23.20 9.94 -9.85
CA GLY A 114 23.05 9.38 -8.50
C GLY A 114 21.87 8.41 -8.36
N ILE A 115 21.42 8.24 -7.12
CA ILE A 115 20.30 7.35 -6.77
C ILE A 115 19.22 8.19 -6.09
N SER A 116 17.96 7.97 -6.48
CA SER A 116 16.80 8.66 -5.93
C SER A 116 16.44 8.24 -4.51
N GLU A 117 15.44 8.92 -3.95
CA GLU A 117 14.70 8.48 -2.77
C GLU A 117 14.02 7.13 -3.00
N TYR A 118 13.79 6.44 -1.87
CA TYR A 118 13.03 5.19 -1.83
C TYR A 118 11.55 5.51 -2.04
N GLN A 119 10.94 4.85 -3.01
CA GLN A 119 9.50 4.88 -3.26
C GLN A 119 8.92 3.48 -3.11
N ARG A 120 7.62 3.41 -2.82
CA ARG A 120 6.90 2.16 -2.58
C ARG A 120 6.05 1.81 -3.80
N PHE A 121 6.07 0.53 -4.16
CA PHE A 121 5.20 -0.07 -5.17
C PHE A 121 4.53 -1.30 -4.56
N ASN A 122 3.20 -1.29 -4.45
CA ASN A 122 2.49 -2.37 -3.78
C ASN A 122 2.00 -3.44 -4.76
N VAL A 123 2.39 -4.69 -4.54
CA VAL A 123 1.93 -5.85 -5.31
C VAL A 123 0.72 -6.45 -4.62
N GLY A 124 -0.41 -6.47 -5.32
CA GLY A 124 -1.67 -7.04 -4.84
C GLY A 124 -2.12 -8.27 -5.64
N PRO A 125 -3.07 -9.06 -5.12
CA PRO A 125 -3.58 -10.25 -5.80
C PRO A 125 -4.63 -9.93 -6.87
N PHE A 126 -5.21 -8.73 -6.83
CA PHE A 126 -6.40 -8.39 -7.59
C PHE A 126 -6.11 -7.59 -8.85
N ALA A 127 -6.97 -7.77 -9.86
CA ALA A 127 -6.95 -6.96 -11.07
C ALA A 127 -7.21 -5.48 -10.74
N THR A 128 -6.50 -4.59 -11.42
CA THR A 128 -6.61 -3.15 -11.21
C THR A 128 -7.68 -2.54 -12.11
N VAL A 129 -8.53 -1.69 -11.54
CA VAL A 129 -9.52 -0.87 -12.24
C VAL A 129 -9.15 0.59 -12.02
N GLU A 130 -9.18 1.41 -13.07
CA GLU A 130 -9.01 2.86 -12.92
C GLU A 130 -10.34 3.46 -12.49
N GLU A 131 -10.30 4.38 -11.53
CA GLU A 131 -11.41 5.28 -11.28
C GLU A 131 -11.69 6.15 -12.52
N ASP A 132 -12.98 6.34 -12.86
CA ASP A 132 -13.38 7.16 -14.01
C ASP A 132 -13.63 8.63 -13.66
N GLU A 133 -12.54 9.36 -13.43
CA GLU A 133 -12.57 10.81 -13.19
C GLU A 133 -12.67 11.67 -14.46
N ARG A 134 -12.93 11.06 -15.63
CA ARG A 134 -12.93 11.78 -16.93
C ARG A 134 -14.27 12.44 -17.22
N SER A 135 -15.33 12.01 -16.55
CA SER A 135 -16.64 12.63 -16.66
C SER A 135 -16.59 14.09 -16.19
N PRO A 136 -17.41 14.99 -16.77
CA PRO A 136 -17.67 16.28 -16.16
C PRO A 136 -18.15 16.09 -14.71
N ARG A 137 -17.92 17.08 -13.85
CA ARG A 137 -18.19 17.00 -12.40
C ARG A 137 -19.53 16.33 -12.03
N ASP A 138 -20.62 16.68 -12.72
CA ASP A 138 -21.95 16.11 -12.43
C ASP A 138 -22.14 14.62 -12.80
N GLY A 139 -21.19 14.03 -13.55
CA GLY A 139 -21.19 12.63 -13.99
C GLY A 139 -20.06 11.79 -13.41
N ARG A 140 -19.28 12.33 -12.47
CA ARG A 140 -18.29 11.59 -11.68
C ARG A 140 -18.97 10.67 -10.68
N ASN A 141 -18.21 9.76 -10.09
CA ASN A 141 -18.66 8.82 -9.08
C ASN A 141 -18.91 9.44 -7.69
N ASP A 142 -19.06 10.77 -7.59
CA ASP A 142 -19.31 11.54 -6.35
C ASP A 142 -20.62 11.18 -5.62
N LYS A 143 -21.49 10.37 -6.22
CA LYS A 143 -22.86 10.05 -5.73
C LYS A 143 -23.24 8.62 -6.05
N ARG A 144 -24.18 8.06 -5.27
CA ARG A 144 -24.71 6.70 -5.47
C ARG A 144 -25.33 6.49 -6.85
N GLU A 145 -26.00 7.49 -7.41
CA GLU A 145 -26.67 7.39 -8.71
C GLU A 145 -25.68 7.27 -9.88
N SER A 146 -24.48 7.83 -9.72
CA SER A 146 -23.37 7.81 -10.69
C SER A 146 -22.23 6.88 -10.28
N ALA A 147 -22.41 6.08 -9.21
CA ALA A 147 -21.38 5.22 -8.66
C ALA A 147 -20.78 4.28 -9.71
N GLN A 148 -19.45 4.21 -9.75
CA GLN A 148 -18.72 3.36 -10.68
C GLN A 148 -18.91 1.89 -10.29
N THR A 149 -19.28 1.06 -11.26
CA THR A 149 -19.38 -0.40 -11.02
C THR A 149 -18.00 -1.01 -10.99
N VAL A 150 -17.69 -1.75 -9.93
CA VAL A 150 -16.42 -2.46 -9.80
C VAL A 150 -16.67 -3.95 -9.54
N PRO A 151 -15.93 -4.86 -10.20
CA PRO A 151 -16.00 -6.28 -9.87
C PRO A 151 -15.55 -6.53 -8.43
N ALA A 152 -16.14 -7.53 -7.76
CA ALA A 152 -15.59 -8.02 -6.51
C ALA A 152 -14.17 -8.59 -6.73
N ASN A 153 -13.31 -8.49 -5.72
CA ASN A 153 -11.91 -8.88 -5.75
C ASN A 153 -11.10 -8.09 -6.80
N SER A 154 -11.32 -6.78 -6.80
CA SER A 154 -10.58 -5.80 -7.62
C SER A 154 -9.83 -4.80 -6.74
N THR A 155 -8.84 -4.15 -7.34
CA THR A 155 -8.19 -2.97 -6.76
C THR A 155 -8.53 -1.76 -7.61
N VAL A 156 -9.25 -0.80 -7.07
CA VAL A 156 -9.45 0.50 -7.72
C VAL A 156 -8.25 1.39 -7.45
N LEU A 157 -7.77 2.05 -8.49
CA LEU A 157 -6.75 3.09 -8.43
C LEU A 157 -7.49 4.42 -8.47
N GLY A 158 -7.61 5.07 -7.31
CA GLY A 158 -8.42 6.26 -7.15
C GLY A 158 -7.62 7.49 -6.75
N ARG A 159 -8.23 8.65 -6.92
CA ARG A 159 -7.63 9.94 -6.59
C ARG A 159 -8.70 10.97 -6.24
N MET A 160 -8.59 11.50 -5.02
CA MET A 160 -9.39 12.62 -4.56
C MET A 160 -8.98 13.89 -5.33
N ILE A 161 -9.79 14.33 -6.29
CA ILE A 161 -9.44 15.46 -7.17
C ILE A 161 -9.91 16.82 -6.63
N GLU A 162 -10.89 16.83 -5.74
CA GLU A 162 -11.40 18.02 -5.04
C GLU A 162 -11.33 17.81 -3.51
N PRO A 163 -11.23 18.87 -2.68
CA PRO A 163 -11.16 18.69 -1.23
C PRO A 163 -12.36 17.97 -0.62
N THR A 164 -13.55 18.17 -1.22
CA THR A 164 -14.83 17.60 -0.77
C THR A 164 -15.28 16.39 -1.59
N ASP A 165 -14.35 15.76 -2.31
CA ASP A 165 -14.64 14.64 -3.20
C ASP A 165 -15.12 13.40 -2.44
N VAL A 166 -15.99 12.61 -3.09
CA VAL A 166 -16.61 11.41 -2.50
C VAL A 166 -16.74 10.30 -3.53
N ASP A 167 -15.66 9.57 -3.71
CA ASP A 167 -15.57 8.48 -4.67
C ASP A 167 -16.48 7.31 -4.25
N THR A 168 -17.55 7.08 -5.02
CA THR A 168 -18.56 6.05 -4.74
C THR A 168 -18.47 4.89 -5.74
N PHE A 169 -18.21 3.70 -5.23
CA PHE A 169 -18.15 2.46 -6.02
C PHE A 169 -19.33 1.56 -5.67
N ARG A 170 -19.86 0.82 -6.64
CA ARG A 170 -20.93 -0.16 -6.41
C ARG A 170 -20.47 -1.58 -6.72
N VAL A 171 -20.83 -2.51 -5.83
CA VAL A 171 -20.51 -3.93 -5.90
C VAL A 171 -21.72 -4.76 -5.48
N GLU A 172 -21.90 -5.93 -6.08
CA GLU A 172 -22.94 -6.89 -5.71
C GLU A 172 -22.43 -7.87 -4.65
N ALA A 173 -23.26 -8.16 -3.65
CA ALA A 173 -23.01 -9.23 -2.68
C ALA A 173 -24.28 -10.03 -2.37
N LYS A 174 -24.08 -11.29 -1.99
CA LYS A 174 -25.13 -12.21 -1.54
C LYS A 174 -25.25 -12.20 -0.02
N GLN A 175 -26.45 -12.47 0.49
CA GLN A 175 -26.66 -12.64 1.92
C GLN A 175 -25.69 -13.69 2.48
N GLY A 176 -25.01 -13.37 3.58
CA GLY A 176 -24.00 -14.24 4.18
C GLY A 176 -22.62 -14.17 3.53
N GLN A 177 -22.47 -13.48 2.40
CA GLN A 177 -21.17 -13.25 1.77
C GLN A 177 -20.38 -12.21 2.55
N ARG A 178 -19.06 -12.42 2.66
CA ARG A 178 -18.16 -11.39 3.17
C ARG A 178 -18.04 -10.26 2.15
N LEU A 179 -18.18 -9.02 2.59
CA LEU A 179 -17.84 -7.82 1.84
C LEU A 179 -16.81 -7.04 2.64
N SER A 180 -15.61 -6.91 2.07
CA SER A 180 -14.48 -6.22 2.67
C SER A 180 -13.98 -5.12 1.73
N ALA A 181 -13.59 -4.01 2.34
CA ALA A 181 -12.93 -2.91 1.67
C ALA A 181 -11.72 -2.45 2.50
N GLU A 182 -10.59 -2.21 1.82
CA GLU A 182 -9.35 -1.74 2.43
C GLU A 182 -8.74 -0.64 1.54
N ILE A 183 -8.27 0.44 2.17
CA ILE A 183 -7.58 1.54 1.51
C ILE A 183 -6.08 1.43 1.77
N GLU A 184 -5.26 1.52 0.73
CA GLU A 184 -3.85 1.91 0.82
C GLU A 184 -3.70 3.36 0.36
N ALA A 185 -3.37 4.29 1.25
CA ALA A 185 -3.10 5.69 0.91
C ALA A 185 -1.81 6.15 1.60
N VAL A 186 -1.81 6.22 2.94
CA VAL A 186 -0.61 6.57 3.73
C VAL A 186 0.55 5.63 3.44
N ARG A 187 0.25 4.35 3.24
CA ARG A 187 1.25 3.32 2.90
C ARG A 187 1.91 3.55 1.54
N LEU A 188 1.31 4.33 0.64
CA LEU A 188 1.90 4.65 -0.66
C LEU A 188 2.98 5.74 -0.57
N GLY A 189 2.93 6.57 0.48
CA GLY A 189 3.85 7.68 0.70
C GLY A 189 3.15 8.90 1.30
N VAL A 190 3.91 9.76 1.98
CA VAL A 190 3.38 10.95 2.68
C VAL A 190 4.07 12.25 2.24
N ASP A 191 4.75 12.22 1.10
CA ASP A 191 5.57 13.34 0.61
C ASP A 191 4.71 14.60 0.30
N GLN A 192 3.40 14.43 0.10
CA GLN A 192 2.45 15.53 -0.18
C GLN A 192 1.53 15.85 1.01
N GLY A 193 1.83 15.31 2.20
CA GLY A 193 0.93 15.28 3.35
C GLY A 193 0.58 13.84 3.72
N ILE A 194 -0.05 13.65 4.87
CA ILE A 194 -0.53 12.33 5.28
C ILE A 194 -1.99 12.23 4.85
N PRO A 195 -2.34 11.40 3.85
CA PRO A 195 -3.75 11.17 3.50
C PRO A 195 -4.53 10.67 4.71
N ASP A 196 -5.72 11.20 4.92
CA ASP A 196 -6.62 10.77 6.00
C ASP A 196 -7.98 10.49 5.38
N LEU A 197 -8.22 9.22 5.03
CA LEU A 197 -9.40 8.81 4.26
C LEU A 197 -10.41 8.11 5.17
N HIS A 198 -11.67 8.44 4.98
CA HIS A 198 -12.82 7.75 5.58
C HIS A 198 -13.39 6.77 4.56
N LEU A 199 -13.56 5.51 4.98
CA LEU A 199 -14.14 4.44 4.19
C LEU A 199 -15.47 3.99 4.80
N SER A 200 -16.49 3.81 3.97
CA SER A 200 -17.75 3.24 4.44
C SER A 200 -18.44 2.34 3.43
N VAL A 201 -19.28 1.44 3.93
CA VAL A 201 -20.17 0.60 3.12
C VAL A 201 -21.62 0.92 3.45
N LEU A 202 -22.41 1.15 2.40
CA LEU A 202 -23.83 1.45 2.47
C LEU A 202 -24.61 0.35 1.76
N ASP A 203 -25.84 0.11 2.22
CA ASP A 203 -26.77 -0.76 1.50
C ASP A 203 -27.43 -0.06 0.30
N ALA A 204 -28.24 -0.80 -0.45
CA ALA A 204 -29.01 -0.31 -1.59
C ALA A 204 -29.87 0.94 -1.29
N ASP A 205 -30.35 1.08 -0.04
CA ASP A 205 -31.22 2.17 0.40
C ASP A 205 -30.40 3.41 0.83
N GLY A 206 -29.06 3.30 0.87
CA GLY A 206 -28.16 4.36 1.31
C GLY A 206 -27.95 4.38 2.82
N LYS A 207 -28.35 3.32 3.53
CA LYS A 207 -28.05 3.19 4.95
C LYS A 207 -26.61 2.73 5.11
N ARG A 208 -25.80 3.52 5.82
CA ARG A 208 -24.44 3.12 6.21
C ARG A 208 -24.48 1.93 7.16
N LEU A 209 -23.78 0.86 6.78
CA LEU A 209 -23.70 -0.39 7.53
C LEU A 209 -22.45 -0.44 8.40
N ILE A 210 -21.33 0.08 7.90
CA ILE A 210 -20.04 0.14 8.60
C ILE A 210 -19.22 1.31 8.05
N ALA A 211 -18.32 1.84 8.88
CA ALA A 211 -17.33 2.84 8.48
C ALA A 211 -16.07 2.74 9.34
N ALA A 212 -14.95 3.21 8.80
CA ALA A 212 -13.69 3.38 9.51
C ALA A 212 -12.89 4.51 8.86
N ASP A 213 -12.09 5.20 9.68
CA ASP A 213 -11.10 6.20 9.25
C ASP A 213 -9.69 5.65 9.48
N ASP A 214 -9.50 4.97 10.61
CA ASP A 214 -8.25 4.32 10.97
C ASP A 214 -8.40 2.79 11.04
N SER A 215 -7.28 2.09 10.94
CA SER A 215 -7.19 0.67 11.30
C SER A 215 -5.99 0.40 12.22
N ALA A 216 -6.18 -0.52 13.17
CA ALA A 216 -5.13 -0.89 14.12
C ALA A 216 -3.84 -1.40 13.44
N LEU A 217 -3.96 -2.02 12.26
CA LEU A 217 -2.84 -2.56 11.51
C LEU A 217 -2.12 -1.53 10.64
N PHE A 218 -2.84 -0.53 10.11
CA PHE A 218 -2.32 0.35 9.06
C PHE A 218 -2.48 1.84 9.37
N LEU A 219 -2.62 2.20 10.65
CA LEU A 219 -2.73 3.60 11.09
C LEU A 219 -3.97 4.26 10.44
N GLN A 220 -3.76 5.31 9.63
CA GLN A 220 -4.81 6.10 8.98
C GLN A 220 -5.31 5.50 7.65
N ASP A 221 -4.89 4.28 7.32
CA ASP A 221 -5.45 3.54 6.19
C ASP A 221 -6.64 2.70 6.69
N PRO A 222 -7.90 3.07 6.35
CA PRO A 222 -9.08 2.42 6.89
C PRO A 222 -9.33 1.05 6.28
N VAL A 223 -10.00 0.23 7.08
CA VAL A 223 -10.43 -1.11 6.71
C VAL A 223 -11.84 -1.34 7.26
N VAL A 224 -12.72 -1.88 6.42
CA VAL A 224 -14.06 -2.32 6.84
C VAL A 224 -14.35 -3.70 6.29
N SER A 225 -15.05 -4.52 7.09
CA SER A 225 -15.47 -5.85 6.71
C SER A 225 -16.80 -6.18 7.37
N LEU A 226 -17.75 -6.71 6.60
CA LEU A 226 -19.05 -7.14 7.12
C LEU A 226 -19.53 -8.43 6.43
N VAL A 227 -20.50 -9.10 7.06
CA VAL A 227 -21.30 -10.13 6.41
C VAL A 227 -22.53 -9.46 5.83
N ALA A 228 -22.71 -9.54 4.51
CA ALA A 228 -23.81 -8.91 3.80
C ALA A 228 -25.16 -9.39 4.36
N PRO A 229 -26.01 -8.50 4.90
CA PRO A 229 -27.26 -8.90 5.55
C PRO A 229 -28.35 -9.34 4.57
N LYS A 230 -28.26 -8.91 3.31
CA LYS A 230 -29.22 -9.22 2.23
C LYS A 230 -28.51 -9.36 0.89
N ASP A 231 -29.15 -10.04 -0.04
CA ASP A 231 -28.76 -9.99 -1.45
C ASP A 231 -28.92 -8.55 -1.98
N GLY A 232 -27.98 -8.10 -2.81
CA GLY A 232 -28.16 -6.91 -3.62
C GLY A 232 -26.91 -6.07 -3.79
N MET A 233 -27.16 -4.80 -4.13
CA MET A 233 -26.13 -3.79 -4.34
C MET A 233 -25.69 -3.19 -3.02
N TYR A 234 -24.38 -2.98 -2.91
CA TYR A 234 -23.71 -2.24 -1.84
C TYR A 234 -22.87 -1.14 -2.46
N PHE A 235 -22.74 -0.03 -1.75
CA PHE A 235 -21.93 1.11 -2.15
C PHE A 235 -20.74 1.25 -1.20
N VAL A 236 -19.55 1.39 -1.76
CA VAL A 236 -18.31 1.66 -1.03
C VAL A 236 -17.97 3.12 -1.29
N GLU A 237 -18.03 3.94 -0.25
CA GLU A 237 -17.71 5.37 -0.32
C GLU A 237 -16.34 5.62 0.29
N VAL A 238 -15.49 6.31 -0.46
CA VAL A 238 -14.20 6.84 0.00
C VAL A 238 -14.28 8.36 -0.03
N ARG A 239 -13.79 9.02 1.00
CA ARG A 239 -13.65 10.50 1.03
C ARG A 239 -12.51 10.87 1.95
N HIS A 240 -12.03 12.11 1.89
CA HIS A 240 -11.17 12.62 2.95
C HIS A 240 -11.95 12.77 4.27
N ALA A 241 -11.38 12.34 5.41
CA ALA A 241 -12.03 12.30 6.72
C ALA A 241 -12.57 13.67 7.15
N THR A 242 -11.81 14.73 6.87
CA THR A 242 -12.14 16.14 7.15
C THR A 242 -12.56 16.97 5.93
N TYR A 243 -12.77 16.36 4.76
CA TYR A 243 -13.06 17.08 3.50
C TYR A 243 -12.01 18.13 3.12
N SER A 244 -10.74 17.75 3.24
CA SER A 244 -9.60 18.61 2.91
C SER A 244 -8.60 17.91 2.00
N ALA A 245 -9.09 17.05 1.10
CA ALA A 245 -8.23 16.29 0.19
C ALA A 245 -7.36 17.22 -0.66
N ASN A 246 -6.15 16.76 -0.99
CA ASN A 246 -5.20 17.56 -1.77
C ASN A 246 -4.59 16.75 -2.91
N GLY A 247 -5.44 16.12 -3.73
CA GLY A 247 -4.95 15.25 -4.80
C GLY A 247 -4.49 13.89 -4.29
N ASP A 248 -4.96 13.48 -3.10
CA ASP A 248 -4.59 12.24 -2.42
C ASP A 248 -4.90 11.04 -3.30
N VAL A 249 -3.90 10.19 -3.49
CA VAL A 249 -4.02 8.96 -4.29
C VAL A 249 -4.19 7.78 -3.35
N TYR A 250 -5.01 6.82 -3.77
CA TYR A 250 -5.23 5.62 -2.99
C TYR A 250 -5.42 4.38 -3.88
N ARG A 251 -5.24 3.22 -3.27
CA ARG A 251 -5.65 1.93 -3.83
C ARG A 251 -6.75 1.37 -2.95
N LEU A 252 -7.95 1.21 -3.50
CA LEU A 252 -9.08 0.61 -2.80
C LEU A 252 -9.21 -0.85 -3.21
N HIS A 253 -8.98 -1.77 -2.30
CA HIS A 253 -9.30 -3.17 -2.49
C HIS A 253 -10.76 -3.41 -2.11
N VAL A 254 -11.58 -3.95 -3.01
CA VAL A 254 -12.98 -4.34 -2.71
C VAL A 254 -13.19 -5.78 -3.07
N GLY A 255 -13.75 -6.58 -2.17
CA GLY A 255 -14.01 -7.98 -2.47
C GLY A 255 -14.52 -8.81 -1.30
N THR A 256 -14.28 -10.10 -1.39
CA THR A 256 -14.75 -11.12 -0.45
C THR A 256 -13.62 -11.69 0.41
N PHE A 257 -12.42 -11.10 0.29
CA PHE A 257 -11.22 -11.50 1.01
C PHE A 257 -11.40 -11.33 2.51
N ALA A 258 -10.79 -12.22 3.30
CA ALA A 258 -10.71 -12.00 4.72
C ALA A 258 -9.72 -10.86 5.03
N ARG A 259 -10.00 -10.14 6.11
CA ARG A 259 -9.18 -9.01 6.54
C ARG A 259 -8.99 -9.06 8.04
N PRO A 260 -8.07 -9.92 8.52
CA PRO A 260 -7.86 -10.07 9.94
C PRO A 260 -7.20 -8.85 10.54
N THR A 261 -7.60 -8.53 11.77
CA THR A 261 -7.08 -7.39 12.54
C THR A 261 -6.02 -7.82 13.55
N GLY A 262 -5.88 -9.13 13.79
CA GLY A 262 -4.87 -9.70 14.68
C GLY A 262 -4.52 -11.13 14.31
N LEU A 263 -3.36 -11.59 14.80
CA LEU A 263 -2.87 -12.96 14.64
C LEU A 263 -2.33 -13.44 15.98
N TYR A 264 -2.56 -14.72 16.29
CA TYR A 264 -1.96 -15.36 17.45
C TYR A 264 -1.45 -16.78 17.12
N PRO A 265 -0.21 -17.16 17.46
CA PRO A 265 0.83 -16.28 18.01
C PRO A 265 1.22 -15.19 17.01
N ALA A 266 1.75 -14.06 17.52
CA ALA A 266 2.20 -12.96 16.69
C ALA A 266 3.53 -13.26 15.96
N GLY A 267 4.12 -14.43 16.20
CA GLY A 267 5.35 -14.88 15.59
C GLY A 267 5.83 -16.22 16.15
N GLY A 268 7.04 -16.62 15.79
CA GLY A 268 7.65 -17.83 16.32
C GLY A 268 9.00 -18.17 15.72
N PRO A 269 9.51 -19.38 15.99
CA PRO A 269 10.89 -19.72 15.69
C PRO A 269 11.11 -19.90 14.18
N ALA A 270 12.27 -19.44 13.69
CA ALA A 270 12.66 -19.53 12.29
C ALA A 270 12.60 -20.98 11.79
N GLY A 271 12.06 -21.18 10.58
CA GLY A 271 11.92 -22.49 9.95
C GLY A 271 10.87 -23.41 10.57
N LYS A 272 10.15 -22.99 11.61
CA LYS A 272 9.09 -23.80 12.24
C LYS A 272 7.74 -23.54 11.59
N GLU A 273 6.91 -24.56 11.62
CA GLU A 273 5.49 -24.42 11.34
C GLU A 273 4.78 -23.82 12.56
N LEU A 274 3.93 -22.84 12.31
CA LEU A 274 3.03 -22.24 13.28
C LEU A 274 1.59 -22.48 12.86
N SER A 275 0.75 -22.81 13.83
CA SER A 275 -0.69 -22.84 13.68
C SER A 275 -1.25 -21.49 14.11
N VAL A 276 -1.46 -20.59 13.15
CA VAL A 276 -1.83 -19.19 13.44
C VAL A 276 -3.34 -19.05 13.51
N ARG A 277 -3.84 -18.64 14.66
CA ARG A 277 -5.21 -18.22 14.90
C ARG A 277 -5.40 -16.83 14.31
N VAL A 278 -6.33 -16.74 13.37
CA VAL A 278 -6.62 -15.53 12.61
C VAL A 278 -7.85 -14.85 13.20
N LEU A 279 -7.72 -13.59 13.58
CA LEU A 279 -8.65 -12.89 14.46
C LEU A 279 -9.34 -11.71 13.78
N GLY A 280 -10.54 -11.37 14.27
CA GLY A 280 -11.24 -10.12 13.95
C GLY A 280 -12.01 -10.11 12.63
N ASP A 281 -12.11 -11.24 11.92
CA ASP A 281 -12.95 -11.34 10.73
C ASP A 281 -14.44 -11.45 11.11
N PRO A 282 -15.36 -10.81 10.36
CA PRO A 282 -16.79 -10.84 10.70
C PRO A 282 -17.45 -12.21 10.52
N LYS A 283 -16.81 -13.17 9.85
CA LYS A 283 -17.27 -14.57 9.80
C LYS A 283 -16.72 -15.43 10.95
N GLY A 284 -15.94 -14.86 11.86
CA GLY A 284 -15.36 -15.54 13.01
C GLY A 284 -13.88 -15.89 12.81
N GLU A 285 -13.30 -16.44 13.87
CA GLU A 285 -11.89 -16.84 13.91
C GLU A 285 -11.67 -18.21 13.24
N TRP A 286 -10.49 -18.40 12.67
CA TRP A 286 -10.05 -19.70 12.19
C TRP A 286 -8.56 -19.89 12.45
N THR A 287 -8.04 -21.07 12.12
CA THR A 287 -6.62 -21.38 12.24
C THR A 287 -6.05 -21.73 10.88
N GLN A 288 -4.87 -21.19 10.57
CA GLN A 288 -4.16 -21.42 9.32
C GLN A 288 -2.70 -21.81 9.61
N PRO A 289 -2.21 -22.94 9.10
CA PRO A 289 -0.81 -23.31 9.24
C PRO A 289 0.07 -22.42 8.36
N VAL A 290 1.27 -22.12 8.84
CA VAL A 290 2.29 -21.37 8.10
C VAL A 290 3.68 -21.80 8.52
N THR A 291 4.56 -22.05 7.55
CA THR A 291 5.99 -22.26 7.82
C THR A 291 6.71 -20.92 7.79
N LEU A 292 7.34 -20.55 8.92
CA LEU A 292 8.18 -19.36 8.99
C LEU A 292 9.48 -19.56 8.20
N PRO A 293 10.06 -18.50 7.61
CA PRO A 293 11.30 -18.61 6.87
C PRO A 293 12.46 -19.03 7.78
N THR A 294 13.44 -19.73 7.20
CA THR A 294 14.64 -20.21 7.90
C THR A 294 15.71 -19.12 8.06
N ALA A 295 15.64 -18.06 7.26
CA ALA A 295 16.62 -16.98 7.29
C ALA A 295 16.21 -15.92 8.31
N GLU A 296 17.06 -15.67 9.31
CA GLU A 296 16.91 -14.57 10.28
C GLU A 296 17.01 -13.17 9.65
N THR A 297 17.24 -13.07 8.34
CA THR A 297 17.47 -11.82 7.63
C THR A 297 16.24 -10.93 7.55
N SER A 298 15.03 -11.49 7.64
CA SER A 298 13.80 -10.71 7.84
C SER A 298 13.20 -11.09 9.17
N ARG A 299 13.25 -10.15 10.13
CA ARG A 299 12.54 -10.31 11.40
C ARG A 299 11.03 -10.33 11.21
N ASP A 300 10.53 -9.77 10.12
CA ASP A 300 9.10 -9.63 9.86
C ASP A 300 8.73 -10.47 8.63
N PHE A 301 7.82 -11.42 8.81
CA PHE A 301 7.31 -12.29 7.76
C PHE A 301 5.90 -11.85 7.35
N ARG A 302 5.69 -11.70 6.05
CA ARG A 302 4.42 -11.28 5.46
C ARG A 302 3.48 -12.47 5.35
N PHE A 303 2.58 -12.62 6.31
CA PHE A 303 1.54 -13.63 6.32
C PHE A 303 0.31 -13.15 5.56
N VAL A 304 -0.03 -13.85 4.46
CA VAL A 304 -1.25 -13.61 3.70
C VAL A 304 -2.31 -14.59 4.18
N ALA A 305 -3.31 -14.07 4.89
CA ALA A 305 -4.48 -14.84 5.27
C ALA A 305 -5.27 -15.25 4.02
N VAL A 306 -5.67 -16.51 3.94
CA VAL A 306 -6.53 -17.02 2.88
C VAL A 306 -7.71 -17.71 3.55
N ASP A 307 -8.89 -17.16 3.33
CA ASP A 307 -10.13 -17.82 3.77
C ASP A 307 -10.35 -19.08 2.93
N ALA A 308 -10.50 -20.23 3.59
CA ALA A 308 -10.65 -21.51 2.91
C ALA A 308 -11.96 -21.62 2.11
N GLU A 309 -13.01 -20.88 2.51
CA GLU A 309 -14.30 -20.90 1.82
C GLU A 309 -14.21 -20.14 0.48
N SER A 310 -13.73 -18.90 0.53
CA SER A 310 -13.63 -18.05 -0.66
C SER A 310 -12.37 -18.31 -1.50
N ASN A 311 -11.32 -18.88 -0.90
CA ASN A 311 -9.98 -19.01 -1.47
C ASN A 311 -9.41 -17.69 -2.02
N VAL A 312 -9.82 -16.57 -1.42
CA VAL A 312 -9.36 -15.23 -1.80
C VAL A 312 -8.33 -14.76 -0.77
N PRO A 313 -7.09 -14.43 -1.20
CA PRO A 313 -6.07 -13.90 -0.29
C PRO A 313 -6.42 -12.48 0.16
N ALA A 314 -6.05 -12.15 1.40
CA ALA A 314 -6.00 -10.78 1.86
C ALA A 314 -5.08 -9.94 0.93
N PRO A 315 -5.49 -8.73 0.51
CA PRO A 315 -4.68 -7.90 -0.39
C PRO A 315 -3.39 -7.43 0.27
N THR A 316 -3.43 -7.07 1.56
CA THR A 316 -2.25 -6.74 2.35
C THR A 316 -1.95 -7.83 3.37
N PRO A 317 -0.70 -8.32 3.45
CA PRO A 317 -0.30 -9.28 4.47
C PRO A 317 -0.38 -8.67 5.89
N ASN A 318 -0.63 -9.53 6.87
CA ASN A 318 -0.32 -9.26 8.26
C ASN A 318 1.15 -9.64 8.52
N THR A 319 1.72 -9.16 9.63
CA THR A 319 3.11 -9.44 9.99
C THR A 319 3.17 -10.51 11.07
N LEU A 320 3.98 -11.53 10.85
CA LEU A 320 4.43 -12.47 11.87
C LEU A 320 5.91 -12.20 12.19
N ARG A 321 6.27 -12.17 13.47
CA ARG A 321 7.66 -12.03 13.89
C ARG A 321 8.40 -13.37 13.72
N VAL A 322 9.50 -13.36 12.99
CA VAL A 322 10.44 -14.48 12.92
C VAL A 322 11.47 -14.29 14.02
N SER A 323 11.54 -15.27 14.92
CA SER A 323 12.42 -15.27 16.08
C SER A 323 13.47 -16.38 15.94
N PRO A 324 14.71 -16.18 16.40
CA PRO A 324 15.66 -17.28 16.58
C PRO A 324 15.38 -18.10 17.86
N PHE A 325 14.43 -17.68 18.69
CA PHE A 325 14.12 -18.28 19.99
C PHE A 325 12.80 -19.02 19.98
N GLU A 326 12.69 -20.03 20.85
CA GLU A 326 11.46 -20.78 21.10
C GLU A 326 10.35 -19.88 21.65
N ASN A 327 9.10 -20.25 21.37
CA ASN A 327 7.92 -19.56 21.88
C ASN A 327 7.52 -20.09 23.26
N VAL A 328 7.16 -19.18 24.15
CA VAL A 328 6.22 -19.46 25.24
C VAL A 328 4.90 -18.82 24.84
N LEU A 329 3.92 -19.65 24.54
CA LEU A 329 2.54 -19.23 24.29
C LEU A 329 1.85 -19.12 25.64
N GLU A 330 1.01 -18.11 25.81
CA GLU A 330 0.19 -17.97 27.02
C GLU A 330 -0.69 -19.21 27.29
N ALA A 331 -1.17 -19.32 28.53
CA ALA A 331 -2.29 -20.18 28.88
C ALA A 331 -3.11 -19.53 29.99
N GLU A 332 -4.35 -19.20 29.65
CA GLU A 332 -5.32 -18.64 30.58
C GLU A 332 -5.86 -19.71 31.56
N PRO A 333 -6.16 -19.33 32.83
CA PRO A 333 -6.02 -18.00 33.41
C PRO A 333 -4.57 -17.66 33.78
N ASN A 334 -4.05 -16.52 33.34
CA ASN A 334 -2.72 -16.00 33.72
C ASN A 334 -2.73 -14.52 34.16
N ASP A 335 -3.89 -14.01 34.58
CA ASP A 335 -4.13 -12.65 35.10
C ASP A 335 -3.31 -12.24 36.35
N SER A 336 -2.55 -13.16 36.98
CA SER A 336 -1.70 -12.86 38.13
C SER A 336 -0.47 -13.76 38.21
N VAL A 337 0.57 -13.32 38.93
CA VAL A 337 1.81 -14.09 39.13
C VAL A 337 1.53 -15.44 39.80
N GLU A 338 0.54 -15.51 40.69
CA GLU A 338 0.12 -16.74 41.36
C GLU A 338 -0.64 -17.69 40.42
N ALA A 339 -1.28 -17.17 39.38
CA ALA A 339 -2.03 -17.93 38.38
C ALA A 339 -1.11 -18.64 37.38
N VAL A 340 0.16 -18.22 37.25
CA VAL A 340 1.15 -18.83 36.35
C VAL A 340 1.52 -20.24 36.83
N ALA A 341 0.72 -21.23 36.46
CA ALA A 341 0.99 -22.63 36.69
C ALA A 341 1.97 -23.17 35.64
N SER A 342 3.27 -22.98 35.87
CA SER A 342 4.39 -23.70 35.21
C SER A 342 4.70 -23.46 33.72
N GLN A 343 4.13 -22.46 33.05
CA GLN A 343 4.65 -21.99 31.75
C GLN A 343 5.86 -21.06 31.93
N SER A 344 6.87 -21.51 32.66
CA SER A 344 8.12 -20.77 32.78
C SER A 344 9.04 -21.08 31.60
N ALA A 345 9.72 -20.06 31.11
CA ALA A 345 10.80 -20.22 30.14
C ALA A 345 11.82 -21.26 30.65
N THR A 346 11.97 -22.37 29.93
CA THR A 346 12.91 -23.43 30.33
C THR A 346 14.37 -23.05 30.06
N SER A 347 14.60 -22.07 29.18
CA SER A 347 15.90 -21.48 28.89
C SER A 347 15.75 -20.07 28.31
N LEU A 348 16.79 -19.25 28.46
CA LEU A 348 16.87 -17.91 27.85
C LEU A 348 18.02 -17.89 26.83
N PRO A 349 17.91 -17.09 25.75
CA PRO A 349 16.79 -16.20 25.37
C PRO A 349 15.53 -16.93 24.85
N ILE A 350 14.35 -16.31 25.02
CA ILE A 350 13.02 -16.86 24.65
C ILE A 350 12.07 -15.76 24.13
N ALA A 351 10.99 -16.14 23.43
CA ALA A 351 9.94 -15.23 22.97
C ALA A 351 8.59 -15.55 23.61
N PHE A 352 8.06 -14.62 24.43
CA PHE A 352 6.70 -14.71 24.97
C PHE A 352 5.69 -14.19 23.96
N ASN A 353 4.60 -14.94 23.75
CA ASN A 353 3.48 -14.54 22.91
C ASN A 353 2.21 -14.55 23.76
N GLY A 354 1.75 -13.36 24.12
CA GLY A 354 0.47 -13.13 24.79
C GLY A 354 -0.55 -12.47 23.86
N ILE A 355 -1.82 -12.59 24.22
CA ILE A 355 -2.97 -11.93 23.63
C ILE A 355 -3.92 -11.51 24.76
N ILE A 356 -4.13 -10.20 24.86
CA ILE A 356 -5.15 -9.60 25.71
C ILE A 356 -6.52 -9.90 25.09
N GLU A 357 -7.19 -10.97 25.53
CA GLU A 357 -8.45 -11.49 24.96
C GLU A 357 -9.66 -10.66 25.38
N LYS A 358 -9.61 -10.03 26.56
CA LYS A 358 -10.74 -9.32 27.18
C LYS A 358 -10.32 -8.04 27.89
N SER A 359 -11.28 -7.15 28.14
CA SER A 359 -11.01 -5.91 28.89
C SER A 359 -10.56 -6.24 30.32
N GLY A 360 -9.38 -5.73 30.70
CA GLY A 360 -8.80 -5.94 32.03
C GLY A 360 -7.95 -7.21 32.17
N ASP A 361 -7.75 -7.93 31.07
CA ASP A 361 -6.84 -9.08 30.98
C ASP A 361 -5.38 -8.68 31.17
N VAL A 362 -4.59 -9.54 31.80
CA VAL A 362 -3.18 -9.33 32.11
C VAL A 362 -2.37 -10.60 31.86
N ASP A 363 -1.53 -10.59 30.83
CA ASP A 363 -0.67 -11.75 30.57
C ASP A 363 0.54 -11.79 31.51
N CYS A 364 0.53 -12.71 32.48
CA CYS A 364 1.72 -13.08 33.25
C CYS A 364 2.41 -14.33 32.66
N PHE A 365 3.75 -14.35 32.65
CA PHE A 365 4.59 -15.42 32.13
C PHE A 365 5.72 -15.81 33.10
#